data_AF-A0A976H2B8-F1
#
_entry.id   AF-A0A976H2B8-F1
#
_cell.length_a   1.000
_cell.length_b   1.000
_cell.length_c   1.000
_cell.angle_alpha   90.00
_cell.angle_beta   90.00
_cell.angle_gamma   90.00
#
_symmetry.space_group_name_H-M   'P 1'
#
loop_
_entity.id
_entity.type
_entity.pdbx_description
1 polymer ?
#
loop_
_entity_poly.entity_id
_entity_poly.type
_entity_poly.pdbx_seq_one_letter_code
_entity_poly.pdbx_strand_id
1 'polypeptide(L)'
;MPPTTVPSSACFASPDSLFVKTVQLKYLSYHPNIWGRMIGDVSSDCQPGDLVQVLDKKGEPFGIGFWNPRAKIPLRIAAHGSMAPEEEFFLDAIRRAGQLRRDILQLDATTEAYRAIHGDADQLPGLIVDKFADVLSIEVSALAVWKRLDVWVPLLHEVFGTSRVRIQSDPEIARIEQLPIGAHPLHQSIRPLKVREHGIPFEINFAESHKTGFFCDQRDNRQRFATLCQGQDVLDLCCYTGGFSVNAALAGAKEVTAVDLDEKAVEMAKRNANINQARIKFTHADAFTWVRTMIENGRQWDVVLADPPKFIHGKTSMRSCSNSSNPAAFL
;
A
#
# COMPACT_ATOMS: atom_id res chain seq x y z
N MET A 1 47.59 -30.58 -58.83
CA MET A 1 46.54 -30.16 -57.89
C MET A 1 47.12 -30.18 -56.48
N PRO A 2 47.28 -29.02 -55.82
CA PRO A 2 47.63 -28.96 -54.41
C PRO A 2 46.36 -29.05 -53.54
N PRO A 3 46.45 -29.45 -52.26
CA PRO A 3 45.30 -29.54 -51.38
C PRO A 3 44.89 -28.13 -50.89
N THR A 4 43.63 -27.80 -51.10
CA THR A 4 42.99 -26.57 -50.65
C THR A 4 42.75 -26.65 -49.15
N THR A 5 43.38 -25.76 -48.39
CA THR A 5 43.10 -25.52 -46.98
C THR A 5 41.74 -24.85 -46.83
N VAL A 6 40.84 -25.47 -46.07
CA VAL A 6 39.56 -24.88 -45.66
C VAL A 6 39.84 -23.95 -44.46
N PRO A 7 39.52 -22.66 -44.52
CA PRO A 7 39.61 -21.81 -43.33
C PRO A 7 38.48 -22.14 -42.37
N SER A 8 38.89 -22.36 -41.12
CA SER A 8 38.07 -22.41 -39.91
C SER A 8 36.94 -21.38 -39.94
N SER A 9 35.70 -21.87 -39.76
CA SER A 9 34.51 -21.04 -39.55
C SER A 9 34.70 -20.20 -38.30
N ALA A 10 35.00 -18.92 -38.48
CA ALA A 10 34.90 -17.92 -37.43
C ALA A 10 33.47 -17.95 -36.85
N CYS A 11 33.35 -18.26 -35.56
CA CYS A 11 32.16 -17.98 -34.80
C CYS A 11 31.83 -16.49 -34.96
N PHE A 12 30.72 -16.19 -35.63
CA PHE A 12 30.07 -14.91 -35.47
C PHE A 12 29.55 -14.85 -34.03
N ALA A 13 30.34 -14.24 -33.15
CA ALA A 13 29.83 -13.77 -31.88
C ALA A 13 28.81 -12.67 -32.17
N SER A 14 27.56 -12.85 -31.76
CA SER A 14 26.54 -11.80 -31.81
C SER A 14 26.94 -10.64 -30.87
N PRO A 15 26.89 -9.37 -31.27
CA PRO A 15 27.47 -8.27 -30.48
C PRO A 15 26.67 -7.76 -29.26
N ASP A 16 25.56 -8.37 -28.85
CA ASP A 16 24.66 -7.79 -27.82
C ASP A 16 24.40 -8.69 -26.60
N SER A 17 25.41 -9.36 -26.04
CA SER A 17 25.29 -9.84 -24.66
C SER A 17 25.60 -8.69 -23.70
N LEU A 18 24.65 -7.78 -23.52
CA LEU A 18 24.65 -6.83 -22.40
C LEU A 18 24.85 -7.66 -21.12
N PHE A 19 25.95 -7.43 -20.40
CA PHE A 19 26.24 -8.14 -19.16
C PHE A 19 25.06 -7.99 -18.20
N VAL A 20 24.51 -9.11 -17.75
CA VAL A 20 23.44 -9.11 -16.76
C VAL A 20 24.01 -8.57 -15.45
N LYS A 21 23.42 -7.47 -14.95
CA LYS A 21 23.78 -6.89 -13.65
C LYS A 21 23.39 -7.85 -12.54
N THR A 22 24.33 -8.20 -11.68
CA THR A 22 24.16 -9.19 -10.61
C THR A 22 24.41 -8.62 -9.22
N VAL A 23 23.68 -9.15 -8.24
CA VAL A 23 23.92 -8.95 -6.82
C VAL A 23 23.92 -10.32 -6.14
N GLN A 24 25.03 -10.70 -5.51
CA GLN A 24 25.16 -11.98 -4.82
C GLN A 24 24.78 -11.88 -3.34
N LEU A 25 24.11 -12.91 -2.82
CA LEU A 25 23.81 -13.05 -1.40
C LEU A 25 24.94 -13.78 -0.65
N LYS A 26 25.35 -13.26 0.51
CA LYS A 26 26.27 -13.95 1.45
C LYS A 26 25.61 -15.15 2.13
N TYR A 27 24.30 -15.05 2.39
CA TYR A 27 23.52 -16.05 3.09
C TYR A 27 22.22 -16.30 2.34
N LEU A 28 21.78 -17.56 2.32
CA LEU A 28 20.49 -17.91 1.74
C LEU A 28 19.36 -17.25 2.55
N SER A 29 18.48 -16.53 1.87
CA SER A 29 17.33 -15.89 2.48
C SER A 29 16.20 -15.76 1.46
N TYR A 30 15.03 -16.27 1.82
CA TYR A 30 13.81 -16.08 1.03
C TYR A 30 13.04 -14.81 1.40
N HIS A 31 13.56 -14.03 2.36
CA HIS A 31 12.96 -12.74 2.72
C HIS A 31 13.11 -11.73 1.58
N PRO A 32 12.05 -10.99 1.20
CA PRO A 32 12.10 -10.07 0.06
C PRO A 32 13.02 -8.87 0.31
N ASN A 33 13.17 -8.45 1.57
CA ASN A 33 14.07 -7.36 1.94
C ASN A 33 15.43 -7.90 2.38
N ILE A 34 16.49 -7.52 1.67
CA ILE A 34 17.87 -7.94 1.94
C ILE A 34 18.68 -6.73 2.42
N TRP A 35 19.25 -6.83 3.63
CA TRP A 35 20.05 -5.77 4.25
C TRP A 35 21.52 -5.84 3.84
N GLY A 36 22.24 -4.70 3.94
CA GLY A 36 23.65 -4.56 3.55
C GLY A 36 24.58 -5.69 4.00
N ARG A 37 24.44 -6.16 5.25
CA ARG A 37 25.25 -7.25 5.80
C ARG A 37 25.08 -8.61 5.10
N MET A 38 24.01 -8.77 4.34
CA MET A 38 23.67 -10.00 3.60
C MET A 38 24.12 -9.96 2.14
N ILE A 39 24.64 -8.82 1.68
CA ILE A 39 25.07 -8.62 0.29
C ILE A 39 26.56 -8.97 0.16
N GLY A 40 26.87 -9.78 -0.85
CA GLY A 40 28.20 -10.19 -1.28
C GLY A 40 28.68 -9.35 -2.45
N ASP A 41 29.14 -10.00 -3.51
CA ASP A 41 29.65 -9.34 -4.71
C ASP A 41 28.51 -8.69 -5.51
N VAL A 42 28.82 -7.56 -6.13
CA VAL A 42 27.88 -6.75 -6.93
C VAL A 42 28.60 -6.35 -8.21
N SER A 43 27.92 -6.43 -9.36
CA SER A 43 28.49 -5.94 -10.63
C SER A 43 28.87 -4.46 -10.52
N SER A 44 30.04 -4.11 -11.05
CA SER A 44 30.62 -2.77 -10.92
C SER A 44 29.82 -1.67 -11.66
N ASP A 45 29.00 -2.06 -12.63
CA ASP A 45 28.14 -1.19 -13.43
C ASP A 45 26.71 -1.02 -12.85
N CYS A 46 26.40 -1.66 -11.72
CA CYS A 46 25.13 -1.49 -11.01
C CYS A 46 24.91 -0.06 -10.53
N GLN A 47 23.78 0.54 -10.92
CA GLN A 47 23.33 1.86 -10.50
C GLN A 47 22.11 1.78 -9.57
N PRO A 48 21.87 2.79 -8.72
CA PRO A 48 20.64 2.86 -7.92
C PRO A 48 19.38 2.82 -8.79
N GLY A 49 18.43 1.97 -8.44
CA GLY A 49 17.17 1.74 -9.15
C GLY A 49 17.24 0.68 -10.26
N ASP A 50 18.39 0.04 -10.46
CA ASP A 50 18.55 -1.01 -11.45
C ASP A 50 17.79 -2.28 -11.08
N LEU A 51 17.31 -2.97 -12.10
CA LEU A 51 16.83 -4.34 -12.01
C LEU A 51 18.03 -5.27 -12.18
N VAL A 52 18.21 -6.19 -11.24
CA VAL A 52 19.38 -7.06 -11.15
C VAL A 52 18.97 -8.53 -11.03
N GLN A 53 19.82 -9.42 -11.54
CA GLN A 53 19.78 -10.84 -11.20
C GLN A 53 20.35 -11.01 -9.80
N VAL A 54 19.60 -11.65 -8.92
CA VAL A 54 20.05 -12.07 -7.59
C VAL A 54 20.70 -13.44 -7.71
N LEU A 55 21.91 -13.57 -7.19
CA LEU A 55 22.64 -14.84 -7.12
C LEU A 55 22.69 -15.35 -5.67
N ASP A 56 22.65 -16.67 -5.50
CA ASP A 56 22.82 -17.30 -4.20
C ASP A 56 24.29 -17.25 -3.73
N LYS A 57 24.56 -17.82 -2.55
CA LYS A 57 25.93 -17.87 -1.99
C LYS A 57 26.93 -18.67 -2.82
N LYS A 58 26.47 -19.51 -3.76
CA LYS A 58 27.31 -20.30 -4.68
C LYS A 58 27.48 -19.61 -6.04
N GLY A 59 26.76 -18.51 -6.29
CA GLY A 59 26.77 -17.79 -7.55
C GLY A 59 25.73 -18.29 -8.55
N GLU A 60 24.78 -19.12 -8.13
CA GLU A 60 23.69 -19.62 -8.97
C GLU A 60 22.52 -18.62 -9.01
N PRO A 61 21.80 -18.47 -10.15
CA PRO A 61 20.61 -17.64 -10.22
C PRO A 61 19.58 -18.00 -9.15
N PHE A 62 19.17 -17.00 -8.37
CA PHE A 62 18.30 -17.17 -7.20
C PHE A 62 17.09 -16.26 -7.19
N GLY A 63 17.06 -15.24 -8.04
CA GLY A 63 15.89 -14.41 -8.22
C GLY A 63 16.18 -13.14 -8.99
N ILE A 64 15.23 -12.23 -8.98
CA ILE A 64 15.37 -10.89 -9.56
C ILE A 64 14.91 -9.85 -8.55
N GLY A 65 15.49 -8.65 -8.61
CA GLY A 65 15.16 -7.61 -7.65
C GLY A 65 15.65 -6.22 -8.03
N PHE A 66 15.28 -5.26 -7.20
CA PHE A 66 15.70 -3.87 -7.34
C PHE A 66 16.88 -3.56 -6.43
N TRP A 67 17.91 -2.98 -7.03
CA TRP A 67 19.13 -2.59 -6.35
C TRP A 67 19.14 -1.08 -6.05
N ASN A 68 19.41 -0.72 -4.79
CA ASN A 68 19.69 0.65 -4.39
C ASN A 68 20.68 0.66 -3.21
N PRO A 69 21.99 0.85 -3.45
CA PRO A 69 23.01 0.75 -2.40
C PRO A 69 22.85 1.79 -1.28
N ARG A 70 22.06 2.84 -1.52
CA ARG A 70 21.87 3.96 -0.59
C ARG A 70 20.61 3.80 0.27
N ALA A 71 19.72 2.87 -0.08
CA ALA A 71 18.51 2.58 0.69
C ALA A 71 18.83 1.80 1.98
N LYS A 72 17.93 1.88 2.98
CA LYS A 72 18.00 1.04 4.20
C LYS A 72 17.90 -0.45 3.89
N ILE A 73 17.22 -0.79 2.79
CA ILE A 73 17.07 -2.14 2.25
C ILE A 73 17.68 -2.10 0.84
N PRO A 74 18.98 -2.41 0.69
CA PRO A 74 19.65 -2.16 -0.58
C PRO A 74 19.22 -3.09 -1.72
N LEU A 75 18.74 -4.29 -1.39
CA LEU A 75 18.20 -5.21 -2.38
C LEU A 75 16.78 -5.63 -1.97
N ARG A 76 15.83 -5.37 -2.86
CA ARG A 76 14.43 -5.80 -2.73
C ARG A 76 14.15 -6.88 -3.78
N ILE A 77 14.04 -8.13 -3.35
CA ILE A 77 13.76 -9.27 -4.22
C ILE A 77 12.28 -9.23 -4.62
N ALA A 78 12.02 -9.21 -5.93
CA ALA A 78 10.67 -9.25 -6.48
C ALA A 78 10.17 -10.69 -6.66
N ALA A 79 11.07 -11.59 -7.06
CA ALA A 79 10.80 -13.02 -7.19
C ALA A 79 12.06 -13.86 -6.98
N HIS A 80 11.86 -15.06 -6.44
CA HIS A 80 12.89 -16.10 -6.32
C HIS A 80 12.79 -17.08 -7.48
N GLY A 81 13.93 -17.56 -7.96
CA GLY A 81 14.02 -18.53 -9.06
C GLY A 81 15.14 -18.22 -10.04
N SER A 82 15.18 -18.96 -11.14
CA SER A 82 16.20 -18.83 -12.19
C SER A 82 15.78 -17.92 -13.35
N MET A 83 14.76 -17.07 -13.15
CA MET A 83 14.27 -16.17 -14.20
C MET A 83 15.28 -15.04 -14.46
N ALA A 84 15.29 -14.56 -15.70
CA ALA A 84 16.07 -13.40 -16.10
C ALA A 84 15.44 -12.09 -15.56
N PRO A 85 16.27 -11.07 -15.27
CA PRO A 85 15.84 -9.77 -14.78
C PRO A 85 15.25 -8.92 -15.91
N GLU A 86 14.04 -9.26 -16.34
CA GLU A 86 13.34 -8.61 -17.46
C GLU A 86 12.16 -7.74 -16.99
N GLU A 87 11.91 -6.64 -17.71
CA GLU A 87 10.82 -5.72 -17.40
C GLU A 87 9.44 -6.37 -17.56
N GLU A 88 9.29 -7.29 -18.52
CA GLU A 88 8.02 -7.99 -18.80
C GLU A 88 7.49 -8.73 -17.57
N PHE A 89 8.37 -9.25 -16.71
CA PHE A 89 7.98 -9.89 -15.45
C PHE A 89 7.07 -8.98 -14.59
N PHE A 90 7.37 -7.68 -14.53
CA PHE A 90 6.63 -6.72 -13.75
C PHE A 90 5.35 -6.27 -14.44
N LEU A 91 5.34 -6.18 -15.77
CA LEU A 91 4.12 -5.94 -16.54
C LEU A 91 3.12 -7.08 -16.32
N ASP A 92 3.60 -8.32 -16.36
CA ASP A 92 2.79 -9.48 -16.02
C ASP A 92 2.37 -9.50 -14.55
N ALA A 93 3.21 -9.01 -13.62
CA ALA A 93 2.82 -8.85 -12.22
C ALA A 93 1.63 -7.88 -12.06
N ILE A 94 1.64 -6.76 -12.79
CA ILE A 94 0.51 -5.82 -12.82
C ILE A 94 -0.75 -6.49 -13.38
N ARG A 95 -0.63 -7.25 -14.48
CA ARG A 95 -1.77 -8.00 -15.06
C ARG A 95 -2.31 -9.05 -14.10
N ARG A 96 -1.44 -9.84 -13.45
CA ARG A 96 -1.82 -10.82 -12.41
C ARG A 96 -2.54 -10.14 -11.24
N ALA A 97 -2.04 -8.98 -10.81
CA ALA A 97 -2.68 -8.22 -9.76
C ALA A 97 -4.10 -7.79 -10.16
N GLY A 98 -4.28 -7.29 -11.39
CA GLY A 98 -5.58 -6.99 -11.97
C GLY A 98 -6.53 -8.18 -11.99
N GLN A 99 -6.08 -9.30 -12.55
CA GLN A 99 -6.84 -10.56 -12.60
C GLN A 99 -7.32 -10.99 -11.21
N LEU A 100 -6.43 -10.92 -10.20
CA LEU A 100 -6.81 -11.25 -8.83
C LEU A 100 -7.96 -10.36 -8.31
N ARG A 101 -7.88 -9.04 -8.47
CA ARG A 101 -8.89 -8.12 -7.90
C ARG A 101 -10.19 -8.13 -8.69
N ARG A 102 -10.11 -8.17 -10.02
CA ARG A 102 -11.26 -7.95 -10.90
C ARG A 102 -11.95 -9.24 -11.31
N ASP A 103 -11.19 -10.30 -11.57
CA ASP A 103 -11.75 -11.54 -12.11
C ASP A 103 -11.99 -12.57 -11.01
N ILE A 104 -11.03 -12.76 -10.10
CA ILE A 104 -11.10 -13.75 -9.02
C ILE A 104 -11.91 -13.21 -7.84
N LEU A 105 -11.54 -12.05 -7.32
CA LEU A 105 -12.21 -11.42 -6.16
C LEU A 105 -13.44 -10.61 -6.55
N GLN A 106 -13.60 -10.28 -7.84
CA GLN A 106 -14.75 -9.55 -8.38
C GLN A 106 -15.06 -8.23 -7.64
N LEU A 107 -14.02 -7.52 -7.20
CA LEU A 107 -14.18 -6.36 -6.32
C LEU A 107 -15.02 -5.24 -6.96
N ASP A 108 -14.86 -5.01 -8.28
CA ASP A 108 -15.63 -4.01 -9.01
C ASP A 108 -17.15 -4.23 -8.96
N ALA A 109 -17.62 -5.45 -8.66
CA ALA A 109 -19.05 -5.74 -8.48
C ALA A 109 -19.62 -5.17 -7.16
N THR A 110 -18.76 -4.90 -6.18
CA THR A 110 -19.19 -4.51 -4.83
C THR A 110 -18.59 -3.21 -4.34
N THR A 111 -17.45 -2.77 -4.89
CA THR A 111 -16.75 -1.57 -4.44
C THR A 111 -15.99 -0.88 -5.57
N GLU A 112 -15.98 0.45 -5.53
CA GLU A 112 -15.16 1.31 -6.37
C GLU A 112 -13.84 1.68 -5.68
N ALA A 113 -13.63 1.27 -4.42
CA ALA A 113 -12.46 1.55 -3.62
C ALA A 113 -11.77 0.25 -3.12
N TYR A 114 -10.53 0.03 -3.54
CA TYR A 114 -9.71 -1.10 -3.07
C TYR A 114 -8.22 -0.95 -3.37
N ARG A 115 -7.39 -1.76 -2.72
CA ARG A 115 -5.96 -1.87 -3.04
C ARG A 115 -5.74 -2.66 -4.33
N ALA A 116 -5.32 -1.95 -5.36
CA ALA A 116 -4.97 -2.48 -6.68
C ALA A 116 -3.61 -3.20 -6.66
N ILE A 117 -2.59 -2.60 -6.03
CA ILE A 117 -1.25 -3.18 -5.87
C ILE A 117 -0.81 -3.08 -4.40
N HIS A 118 -0.29 -4.19 -3.85
CA HIS A 118 0.14 -4.34 -2.47
C HIS A 118 1.64 -4.72 -2.36
N GLY A 119 2.50 -3.99 -3.06
CA GLY A 119 3.95 -4.07 -2.90
C GLY A 119 4.50 -5.45 -3.20
N ASP A 120 5.32 -5.96 -2.28
CA ASP A 120 5.98 -7.26 -2.36
C ASP A 120 4.98 -8.42 -2.54
N ALA A 121 3.76 -8.32 -2.00
CA ALA A 121 2.74 -9.37 -2.13
C ALA A 121 2.28 -9.56 -3.58
N ASP A 122 2.39 -8.53 -4.41
CA ASP A 122 2.13 -8.56 -5.85
C ASP A 122 3.41 -8.53 -6.68
N GLN A 123 4.56 -8.86 -6.08
CA GLN A 123 5.87 -8.89 -6.76
C GLN A 123 6.30 -7.53 -7.33
N LEU A 124 5.79 -6.43 -6.76
CA LEU A 124 6.08 -5.04 -7.14
C LEU A 124 6.65 -4.28 -5.93
N PRO A 125 7.85 -4.66 -5.44
CA PRO A 125 8.39 -4.12 -4.20
C PRO A 125 8.59 -2.60 -4.29
N GLY A 126 8.00 -1.89 -3.34
CA GLY A 126 8.05 -0.44 -3.26
C GLY A 126 6.90 0.30 -3.97
N LEU A 127 5.92 -0.42 -4.53
CA LEU A 127 4.72 0.14 -5.16
C LEU A 127 3.46 -0.21 -4.37
N ILE A 128 2.73 0.80 -3.89
CA ILE A 128 1.36 0.65 -3.39
C ILE A 128 0.44 1.44 -4.31
N VAL A 129 -0.67 0.83 -4.71
CA VAL A 129 -1.70 1.50 -5.53
C VAL A 129 -3.05 1.21 -4.91
N ASP A 130 -3.75 2.27 -4.49
CA ASP A 130 -5.15 2.20 -4.12
C ASP A 130 -5.98 2.79 -5.28
N LYS A 131 -7.03 2.07 -5.71
CA LYS A 131 -8.00 2.50 -6.70
C LYS A 131 -9.19 3.14 -6.01
N PHE A 132 -9.63 4.30 -6.51
CA PHE A 132 -10.81 5.03 -6.06
C PHE A 132 -11.60 5.50 -7.28
N ALA A 133 -12.69 4.80 -7.60
CA ALA A 133 -13.43 4.97 -8.85
C ALA A 133 -12.49 4.91 -10.06
N ASP A 134 -12.33 6.03 -10.78
CA ASP A 134 -11.48 6.23 -11.95
C ASP A 134 -10.08 6.80 -11.62
N VAL A 135 -9.72 6.89 -10.33
CA VAL A 135 -8.45 7.43 -9.83
C VAL A 135 -7.56 6.31 -9.29
N LEU A 136 -6.27 6.37 -9.63
CA LEU A 136 -5.21 5.62 -8.96
C LEU A 136 -4.45 6.53 -8.00
N SER A 137 -4.41 6.17 -6.72
CA SER A 137 -3.56 6.78 -5.71
C SER A 137 -2.32 5.91 -5.51
N ILE A 138 -1.20 6.35 -6.08
CA ILE A 138 0.06 5.63 -6.08
C ILE A 138 0.97 6.17 -4.97
N GLU A 139 1.48 5.28 -4.14
CA GLU A 139 2.56 5.55 -3.20
C GLU A 139 3.82 4.80 -3.61
N VAL A 140 4.90 5.57 -3.81
CA VAL A 140 6.19 5.06 -4.28
C VAL A 140 7.20 5.14 -3.14
N SER A 141 7.85 4.01 -2.86
CA SER A 141 8.84 3.86 -1.79
C SER A 141 10.14 3.19 -2.26
N ALA A 142 10.39 3.15 -3.58
CA ALA A 142 11.62 2.65 -4.18
C ALA A 142 11.97 3.41 -5.46
N LEU A 143 13.25 3.74 -5.65
CA LEU A 143 13.73 4.46 -6.84
C LEU A 143 13.51 3.66 -8.14
N ALA A 144 13.63 2.34 -8.08
CA ALA A 144 13.40 1.47 -9.22
C ALA A 144 11.96 1.57 -9.76
N VAL A 145 10.98 1.71 -8.85
CA VAL A 145 9.57 1.92 -9.19
C VAL A 145 9.38 3.30 -9.80
N TRP A 146 9.96 4.34 -9.20
CA TRP A 146 9.88 5.71 -9.73
C TRP A 146 10.31 5.79 -11.20
N LYS A 147 11.44 5.16 -11.54
CA LYS A 147 11.98 5.12 -12.91
C LYS A 147 11.08 4.43 -13.93
N ARG A 148 10.07 3.67 -13.49
CA ARG A 148 9.20 2.84 -14.33
C ARG A 148 7.77 3.36 -14.43
N LEU A 149 7.43 4.41 -13.69
CA LEU A 149 6.05 4.92 -13.65
C LEU A 149 5.53 5.33 -15.02
N ASP A 150 6.37 5.87 -15.90
CA ASP A 150 5.97 6.25 -17.26
C ASP A 150 5.45 5.07 -18.10
N VAL A 151 5.90 3.85 -17.79
CA VAL A 151 5.45 2.61 -18.45
C VAL A 151 4.35 1.93 -17.62
N TRP A 152 4.50 1.87 -16.31
CA TRP A 152 3.61 1.14 -15.43
C TRP A 152 2.25 1.83 -15.24
N VAL A 153 2.20 3.16 -15.19
CA VAL A 153 0.94 3.90 -14.96
C VAL A 153 -0.06 3.71 -16.10
N PRO A 154 0.32 3.81 -17.40
CA PRO A 154 -0.59 3.47 -18.50
C PRO A 154 -1.16 2.06 -18.40
N LEU A 155 -0.32 1.05 -18.08
CA LEU A 155 -0.78 -0.33 -17.92
C LEU A 155 -1.71 -0.48 -16.71
N LEU A 156 -1.42 0.18 -15.59
CA LEU A 156 -2.31 0.20 -14.43
C LEU A 156 -3.67 0.81 -14.79
N HIS A 157 -3.70 1.87 -15.60
CA HIS A 157 -4.94 2.46 -16.08
C HIS A 157 -5.76 1.49 -16.92
N GLU A 158 -5.11 0.80 -17.87
CA GLU A 158 -5.74 -0.24 -18.69
C GLU A 158 -6.31 -1.38 -17.82
N VAL A 159 -5.47 -1.95 -16.94
CA VAL A 159 -5.83 -3.11 -16.12
C VAL A 159 -6.96 -2.80 -15.14
N PHE A 160 -6.98 -1.59 -14.55
CA PHE A 160 -7.96 -1.22 -13.53
C PHE A 160 -9.11 -0.34 -14.05
N GLY A 161 -9.14 -0.01 -15.35
CA GLY A 161 -10.21 0.81 -15.94
C GLY A 161 -10.27 2.22 -15.35
N THR A 162 -9.12 2.89 -15.22
CA THR A 162 -8.99 4.21 -14.60
C THR A 162 -8.33 5.20 -15.58
N SER A 163 -8.36 6.49 -15.27
CA SER A 163 -7.82 7.53 -16.18
C SER A 163 -7.08 8.67 -15.47
N ARG A 164 -7.21 8.77 -14.14
CA ARG A 164 -6.61 9.82 -13.33
C ARG A 164 -5.64 9.23 -12.34
N VAL A 165 -4.52 9.90 -12.10
CA VAL A 165 -3.48 9.38 -11.20
C VAL A 165 -2.95 10.49 -10.32
N ARG A 166 -2.80 10.16 -9.03
CA ARG A 166 -1.98 10.94 -8.11
C ARG A 166 -0.83 10.07 -7.64
N ILE A 167 0.35 10.66 -7.59
CA ILE A 167 1.59 9.99 -7.19
C ILE A 167 2.15 10.71 -5.97
N GLN A 168 2.42 9.97 -4.91
CA GLN A 168 3.03 10.48 -3.70
C GLN A 168 4.17 9.59 -3.24
N SER A 169 5.03 10.15 -2.39
CA SER A 169 6.03 9.41 -1.64
C SER A 169 6.12 10.03 -0.25
N ASP A 170 6.32 9.20 0.77
CA ASP A 170 6.68 9.70 2.09
C ASP A 170 7.99 10.49 2.00
N PRO A 171 8.08 11.73 2.54
CA PRO A 171 9.27 12.57 2.39
C PRO A 171 10.56 11.96 2.92
N GLU A 172 10.50 11.21 4.03
CA GLU A 172 11.67 10.59 4.62
C GLU A 172 12.12 9.37 3.81
N ILE A 173 11.16 8.57 3.33
CA ILE A 173 11.46 7.47 2.41
C ILE A 173 12.01 8.00 1.08
N ALA A 174 11.43 9.07 0.52
CA ALA A 174 11.89 9.69 -0.71
C ALA A 174 13.33 10.16 -0.60
N ARG A 175 13.70 10.76 0.54
CA ARG A 175 15.07 11.18 0.85
C ARG A 175 16.02 9.99 0.98
N ILE A 176 15.61 8.91 1.65
CA ILE A 176 16.43 7.69 1.83
C ILE A 176 16.64 6.97 0.49
N GLU A 177 15.58 6.78 -0.30
CA GLU A 177 15.61 6.11 -1.60
C GLU A 177 16.20 6.99 -2.71
N GLN A 178 16.37 8.29 -2.43
CA GLN A 178 16.87 9.29 -3.37
C GLN A 178 15.98 9.44 -4.61
N LEU A 179 14.68 9.51 -4.34
CA LEU A 179 13.70 9.84 -5.36
C LEU A 179 13.96 11.27 -5.88
N PRO A 180 13.69 11.56 -7.16
CA PRO A 180 13.75 12.90 -7.70
C PRO A 180 12.94 13.90 -6.88
N ILE A 181 13.45 15.12 -6.76
CA ILE A 181 12.80 16.20 -6.01
C ILE A 181 11.61 16.72 -6.83
N GLY A 182 10.46 16.85 -6.17
CA GLY A 182 9.23 17.37 -6.77
C GLY A 182 8.22 16.26 -7.12
N ALA A 183 7.09 16.65 -7.69
CA ALA A 183 6.07 15.71 -8.14
C ALA A 183 6.50 15.00 -9.43
N HIS A 184 6.11 13.74 -9.59
CA HIS A 184 6.28 13.02 -10.85
C HIS A 184 5.49 13.72 -11.97
N PRO A 185 5.96 13.78 -13.23
CA PRO A 185 5.24 14.47 -14.32
C PRO A 185 3.81 14.00 -14.55
N LEU A 186 3.54 12.71 -14.31
CA LEU A 186 2.20 12.12 -14.41
C LEU A 186 1.27 12.50 -13.25
N HIS A 187 1.78 13.07 -12.15
CA HIS A 187 0.98 13.42 -10.98
C HIS A 187 -0.08 14.47 -11.34
N GLN A 188 -1.32 14.21 -10.94
CA GLN A 188 -2.42 15.14 -11.09
C GLN A 188 -2.96 15.57 -9.72
N SER A 189 -3.41 16.83 -9.64
CA SER A 189 -4.23 17.28 -8.51
C SER A 189 -5.65 16.77 -8.68
N ILE A 190 -6.11 15.96 -7.73
CA ILE A 190 -7.42 15.30 -7.77
C ILE A 190 -8.38 16.04 -6.84
N ARG A 191 -9.47 16.56 -7.41
CA ARG A 191 -10.59 17.12 -6.63
C ARG A 191 -11.29 16.04 -5.81
N PRO A 192 -12.02 16.40 -4.75
CA PRO A 192 -12.85 15.44 -4.01
C PRO A 192 -13.72 14.62 -4.96
N LEU A 193 -13.82 13.33 -4.70
CA LEU A 193 -14.61 12.39 -5.49
C LEU A 193 -15.42 11.47 -4.58
N LYS A 194 -16.49 10.91 -5.13
CA LYS A 194 -17.29 9.91 -4.44
C LYS A 194 -16.94 8.52 -4.96
N VAL A 195 -16.84 7.57 -4.05
CA VAL A 195 -16.71 6.14 -4.33
C VAL A 195 -17.85 5.40 -3.64
N ARG A 196 -18.25 4.24 -4.16
CA ARG A 196 -19.21 3.36 -3.51
C ARG A 196 -18.51 2.14 -2.94
N GLU A 197 -18.85 1.76 -1.72
CA GLU A 197 -18.45 0.50 -1.11
C GLU A 197 -19.71 -0.20 -0.61
N HIS A 198 -20.00 -1.39 -1.13
CA HIS A 198 -21.23 -2.16 -0.87
C HIS A 198 -22.52 -1.33 -1.05
N GLY A 199 -22.53 -0.46 -2.07
CA GLY A 199 -23.65 0.45 -2.36
C GLY A 199 -23.67 1.74 -1.52
N ILE A 200 -22.79 1.87 -0.51
CA ILE A 200 -22.70 3.03 0.37
C ILE A 200 -21.73 4.06 -0.23
N PRO A 201 -22.19 5.26 -0.60
CA PRO A 201 -21.32 6.33 -1.10
C PRO A 201 -20.46 6.95 0.01
N PHE A 202 -19.16 7.11 -0.26
CA PHE A 202 -18.20 7.86 0.55
C PHE A 202 -17.50 8.91 -0.32
N GLU A 203 -17.39 10.13 0.19
CA GLU A 203 -16.54 11.16 -0.37
C GLU A 203 -15.11 11.02 0.14
N ILE A 204 -14.16 11.14 -0.78
CA ILE A 204 -12.72 11.08 -0.53
C ILE A 204 -12.11 12.42 -0.95
N ASN A 205 -11.31 13.01 -0.07
CA ASN A 205 -10.53 14.22 -0.35
C ASN A 205 -9.05 13.99 -0.04
N PHE A 206 -8.23 13.91 -1.08
CA PHE A 206 -6.80 13.70 -0.96
C PHE A 206 -6.03 14.90 -0.41
N ALA A 207 -6.58 16.11 -0.46
CA ALA A 207 -5.91 17.32 0.01
C ALA A 207 -5.98 17.50 1.54
N GLU A 208 -7.04 16.98 2.16
CA GLU A 208 -7.32 17.13 3.59
C GLU A 208 -6.94 15.89 4.41
N SER A 209 -6.49 14.82 3.75
CA SER A 209 -6.23 13.53 4.39
C SER A 209 -4.76 13.34 4.76
N HIS A 210 -4.47 12.92 5.99
CA HIS A 210 -3.12 12.55 6.44
C HIS A 210 -2.55 11.28 5.75
N LYS A 211 -3.30 10.62 4.86
CA LYS A 211 -2.94 9.40 4.08
C LYS A 211 -3.68 9.38 2.72
N THR A 212 -3.98 8.19 2.16
CA THR A 212 -4.74 7.99 0.92
C THR A 212 -6.23 8.39 0.99
N GLY A 213 -6.72 8.81 2.16
CA GLY A 213 -8.06 9.39 2.36
C GLY A 213 -9.17 8.40 2.70
N PHE A 214 -8.95 7.10 2.50
CA PHE A 214 -9.91 6.05 2.86
C PHE A 214 -9.21 4.71 3.08
N PHE A 215 -9.55 4.02 4.18
CA PHE A 215 -8.93 2.75 4.57
C PHE A 215 -9.64 1.58 3.89
N CYS A 216 -9.11 1.16 2.73
CA CYS A 216 -9.65 0.04 1.95
C CYS A 216 -9.50 -1.32 2.64
N ASP A 217 -8.53 -1.48 3.55
CA ASP A 217 -8.27 -2.70 4.31
C ASP A 217 -9.37 -3.02 5.33
N GLN A 218 -10.09 -2.00 5.81
CA GLN A 218 -11.20 -2.16 6.74
C GLN A 218 -12.57 -2.44 6.08
N ARG A 219 -12.65 -2.63 4.76
CA ARG A 219 -13.92 -2.85 4.02
C ARG A 219 -14.75 -3.99 4.59
N ASP A 220 -14.17 -5.19 4.65
CA ASP A 220 -14.92 -6.38 5.06
C ASP A 220 -15.26 -6.32 6.56
N ASN A 221 -14.42 -5.64 7.35
CA ASN A 221 -14.69 -5.36 8.76
C ASN A 221 -15.85 -4.38 8.94
N ARG A 222 -15.96 -3.33 8.11
CA ARG A 222 -17.11 -2.41 8.12
C ARG A 222 -18.40 -3.15 7.81
N GLN A 223 -18.40 -3.98 6.78
CA GLN A 223 -19.56 -4.79 6.41
C GLN A 223 -19.97 -5.73 7.55
N ARG A 224 -19.01 -6.47 8.13
CA ARG A 224 -19.28 -7.38 9.24
C ARG A 224 -19.76 -6.65 10.48
N PHE A 225 -19.12 -5.53 10.84
CA PHE A 225 -19.49 -4.72 11.99
C PHE A 225 -20.95 -4.24 11.88
N ALA A 226 -21.36 -3.78 10.70
CA ALA A 226 -22.73 -3.32 10.44
C ALA A 226 -23.79 -4.38 10.83
N THR A 227 -23.51 -5.67 10.62
CA THR A 227 -24.45 -6.77 10.98
C THR A 227 -24.71 -6.91 12.48
N LEU A 228 -23.84 -6.35 13.32
CA LEU A 228 -23.96 -6.37 14.78
C LEU A 228 -24.73 -5.15 15.33
N CYS A 229 -24.97 -4.14 14.51
CA CYS A 229 -25.42 -2.82 14.97
C CYS A 229 -26.93 -2.65 15.01
N GLN A 230 -27.73 -3.54 14.40
CA GLN A 230 -29.18 -3.34 14.29
C GLN A 230 -29.85 -3.20 15.68
N GLY A 231 -30.52 -2.07 15.90
CA GLY A 231 -31.21 -1.73 17.14
C GLY A 231 -30.30 -1.38 18.32
N GLN A 232 -28.98 -1.36 18.13
CA GLN A 232 -27.99 -1.14 19.19
C GLN A 232 -27.63 0.35 19.36
N ASP A 233 -27.22 0.74 20.56
CA ASP A 233 -26.51 1.98 20.82
C ASP A 233 -25.00 1.75 20.56
N VAL A 234 -24.44 2.43 19.55
CA VAL A 234 -23.10 2.17 19.00
C VAL A 234 -22.13 3.31 19.32
N LEU A 235 -20.90 2.97 19.70
CA LEU A 235 -19.77 3.88 19.85
C LEU A 235 -18.64 3.51 18.87
N ASP A 236 -18.21 4.48 18.06
CA ASP A 236 -17.09 4.38 17.12
C ASP A 236 -15.94 5.31 17.57
N LEU A 237 -14.89 4.72 18.14
CA LEU A 237 -13.71 5.44 18.63
C LEU A 237 -12.61 5.48 17.57
N CYS A 238 -12.06 6.68 17.35
CA CYS A 238 -11.13 6.98 16.26
C CYS A 238 -11.80 6.76 14.90
N CYS A 239 -13.01 7.32 14.74
CA CYS A 239 -13.90 7.04 13.61
C CYS A 239 -13.37 7.51 12.25
N TYR A 240 -12.31 8.31 12.23
CA TYR A 240 -11.73 8.94 11.04
C TYR A 240 -12.82 9.60 10.18
N THR A 241 -12.93 9.25 8.90
CA THR A 241 -13.93 9.78 7.96
C THR A 241 -15.31 9.09 8.06
N GLY A 242 -15.57 8.38 9.16
CA GLY A 242 -16.89 7.86 9.53
C GLY A 242 -17.27 6.55 8.85
N GLY A 243 -16.32 5.78 8.32
CA GLY A 243 -16.60 4.57 7.55
C GLY A 243 -17.46 3.55 8.32
N PHE A 244 -17.08 3.23 9.55
CA PHE A 244 -17.84 2.32 10.42
C PHE A 244 -19.14 2.94 10.91
N SER A 245 -19.08 4.18 11.40
CA SER A 245 -20.25 4.95 11.85
C SER A 245 -21.38 5.00 10.81
N VAL A 246 -21.07 5.29 9.55
CA VAL A 246 -22.05 5.34 8.46
C VAL A 246 -22.63 3.95 8.18
N ASN A 247 -21.80 2.91 8.14
CA ASN A 247 -22.26 1.53 7.97
C ASN A 247 -23.21 1.11 9.09
N ALA A 248 -22.86 1.39 10.36
CA ALA A 248 -23.68 1.08 11.51
C ALA A 248 -25.04 1.79 11.48
N ALA A 249 -25.05 3.09 11.15
CA ALA A 249 -26.29 3.86 11.04
C ALA A 249 -27.21 3.32 9.94
N LEU A 250 -26.66 2.99 8.76
CA LEU A 250 -27.43 2.44 7.64
C LEU A 250 -27.92 1.00 7.90
N ALA A 251 -27.23 0.24 8.75
CA ALA A 251 -27.68 -1.08 9.21
C ALA A 251 -28.78 -1.02 10.30
N GLY A 252 -29.25 0.17 10.67
CA GLY A 252 -30.34 0.35 11.61
C GLY A 252 -29.92 0.40 13.07
N ALA A 253 -28.71 0.87 13.37
CA ALA A 253 -28.35 1.27 14.73
C ALA A 253 -29.36 2.27 15.31
N LYS A 254 -29.67 2.13 16.60
CA LYS A 254 -30.60 3.01 17.31
C LYS A 254 -30.00 4.40 17.51
N GLU A 255 -28.72 4.43 17.92
CA GLU A 255 -27.93 5.64 18.09
C GLU A 255 -26.48 5.33 17.72
N VAL A 256 -25.80 6.23 17.02
CA VAL A 256 -24.37 6.11 16.72
C VAL A 256 -23.66 7.35 17.24
N THR A 257 -22.67 7.15 18.11
CA THR A 257 -21.74 8.18 18.55
C THR A 257 -20.36 7.88 17.97
N ALA A 258 -19.75 8.87 17.34
CA ALA A 258 -18.48 8.75 16.64
C ALA A 258 -17.50 9.80 17.17
N VAL A 259 -16.28 9.39 17.53
CA VAL A 259 -15.30 10.25 18.19
C VAL A 259 -13.98 10.21 17.43
N ASP A 260 -13.43 11.37 17.12
CA ASP A 260 -12.09 11.49 16.54
C ASP A 260 -11.36 12.75 17.03
N LEU A 261 -10.02 12.69 17.01
CA LEU A 261 -9.15 13.79 17.42
C LEU A 261 -8.89 14.76 16.26
N ASP A 262 -9.03 14.34 15.01
CA ASP A 262 -8.81 15.17 13.84
C ASP A 262 -10.10 15.86 13.39
N GLU A 263 -10.16 17.19 13.59
CA GLU A 263 -11.29 18.02 13.17
C GLU A 263 -11.64 17.86 11.68
N LYS A 264 -10.63 17.76 10.79
CA LYS A 264 -10.87 17.60 9.35
C LYS A 264 -11.47 16.24 9.04
N ALA A 265 -11.02 15.20 9.74
CA ALA A 265 -11.61 13.87 9.63
C ALA A 265 -13.07 13.87 10.08
N VAL A 266 -13.38 14.54 11.20
CA VAL A 266 -14.76 14.71 11.70
C VAL A 266 -15.64 15.48 10.71
N GLU A 267 -15.13 16.56 10.10
CA GLU A 267 -15.86 17.30 9.07
C GLU A 267 -16.16 16.42 7.85
N MET A 268 -15.18 15.63 7.40
CA MET A 268 -15.39 14.68 6.32
C MET A 268 -16.40 13.58 6.72
N ALA A 269 -16.33 13.09 7.94
CA ALA A 269 -17.29 12.10 8.46
C ALA A 269 -18.73 12.64 8.48
N LYS A 270 -18.91 13.91 8.85
CA LYS A 270 -20.19 14.61 8.75
C LYS A 270 -20.66 14.72 7.29
N ARG A 271 -19.77 15.03 6.33
CA ARG A 271 -20.11 15.03 4.90
C ARG A 271 -20.56 13.64 4.43
N ASN A 272 -19.85 12.58 4.81
CA ASN A 272 -20.21 11.20 4.50
C ASN A 272 -21.56 10.79 5.12
N ALA A 273 -21.81 11.16 6.37
CA ALA A 273 -23.11 10.95 7.01
C ALA A 273 -24.24 11.66 6.25
N ASN A 274 -24.02 12.93 5.87
CA ASN A 274 -25.00 13.72 5.12
C ASN A 274 -25.31 13.15 3.73
N ILE A 275 -24.30 12.68 2.99
CA ILE A 275 -24.47 12.02 1.69
C ILE A 275 -25.39 10.79 1.82
N ASN A 276 -25.28 10.08 2.94
CA ASN A 276 -26.05 8.87 3.23
C ASN A 276 -27.34 9.13 4.02
N GLN A 277 -27.65 10.40 4.34
CA GLN A 277 -28.77 10.77 5.23
C GLN A 277 -28.72 10.03 6.58
N ALA A 278 -27.53 9.65 7.03
CA ALA A 278 -27.31 8.93 8.27
C ALA A 278 -27.23 9.92 9.44
N ARG A 279 -27.98 9.64 10.53
CA ARG A 279 -27.94 10.46 11.75
C ARG A 279 -26.92 9.90 12.72
N ILE A 280 -25.80 10.60 12.88
CA ILE A 280 -24.67 10.21 13.72
C ILE A 280 -24.25 11.39 14.60
N LYS A 281 -23.95 11.14 15.88
CA LYS A 281 -23.42 12.13 16.82
C LYS A 281 -21.90 12.15 16.74
N PHE A 282 -21.34 13.14 16.08
CA PHE A 282 -19.90 13.32 15.98
C PHE A 282 -19.36 14.19 17.12
N THR A 283 -18.29 13.71 17.76
CA THR A 283 -17.54 14.46 18.79
C THR A 283 -16.08 14.60 18.36
N HIS A 284 -15.60 15.84 18.30
CA HIS A 284 -14.19 16.13 18.12
C HIS A 284 -13.54 16.17 19.51
N ALA A 285 -12.79 15.12 19.86
CA ALA A 285 -12.12 14.97 21.14
C ALA A 285 -11.04 13.89 21.09
N ASP A 286 -10.10 13.94 22.04
CA ASP A 286 -9.25 12.79 22.34
C ASP A 286 -10.10 11.62 22.86
N ALA A 287 -10.07 10.49 22.15
CA ALA A 287 -10.95 9.35 22.42
C ALA A 287 -10.79 8.81 23.85
N PHE A 288 -9.54 8.71 24.36
CA PHE A 288 -9.29 8.19 25.70
C PHE A 288 -9.84 9.09 26.79
N THR A 289 -9.59 10.39 26.69
CA THR A 289 -10.10 11.38 27.64
C THR A 289 -11.63 11.42 27.61
N TRP A 290 -12.21 11.42 26.41
CA TRP A 290 -13.65 11.46 26.21
C TRP A 290 -14.35 10.23 26.80
N VAL A 291 -13.83 9.02 26.55
CA VAL A 291 -14.40 7.77 27.09
C VAL A 291 -14.38 7.78 28.61
N ARG A 292 -13.29 8.22 29.26
CA ARG A 292 -13.23 8.31 30.74
C ARG A 292 -14.35 9.17 31.31
N THR A 293 -14.57 10.36 30.73
CA THR A 293 -15.68 11.23 31.16
C THR A 293 -17.04 10.58 30.94
N MET A 294 -17.23 9.81 29.88
CA MET A 294 -18.50 9.12 29.63
C MET A 294 -18.75 7.96 30.60
N ILE A 295 -17.69 7.24 30.98
CA ILE A 295 -17.74 6.20 32.01
C ILE A 295 -18.11 6.81 33.38
N GLU A 296 -17.51 7.93 33.77
CA GLU A 296 -17.84 8.65 35.01
C GLU A 296 -19.31 9.10 35.05
N ASN A 297 -19.87 9.44 33.88
CA ASN A 297 -21.28 9.80 33.73
C ASN A 297 -22.23 8.60 33.58
N GLY A 298 -21.72 7.36 33.71
CA GLY A 298 -22.52 6.14 33.62
C GLY A 298 -23.11 5.86 32.24
N ARG A 299 -22.56 6.47 31.16
CA ARG A 299 -23.02 6.19 29.80
C ARG A 299 -22.54 4.80 29.37
N GLN A 300 -23.44 4.04 28.76
CA GLN A 300 -23.17 2.71 28.22
C GLN A 300 -23.55 2.64 26.74
N TRP A 301 -22.95 1.66 26.05
CA TRP A 301 -23.22 1.31 24.67
C TRP A 301 -23.25 -0.21 24.54
N ASP A 302 -24.04 -0.71 23.61
CA ASP A 302 -24.16 -2.15 23.37
C ASP A 302 -23.01 -2.65 22.48
N VAL A 303 -22.53 -1.80 21.57
CA VAL A 303 -21.45 -2.12 20.63
C VAL A 303 -20.41 -0.99 20.64
N VAL A 304 -19.15 -1.35 20.89
CA VAL A 304 -18.01 -0.42 20.85
C VAL A 304 -17.01 -0.89 19.80
N LEU A 305 -16.68 -0.01 18.86
CA LEU A 305 -15.56 -0.16 17.94
C LEU A 305 -14.39 0.71 18.42
N ALA A 306 -13.20 0.11 18.43
CA ALA A 306 -11.95 0.82 18.69
C ALA A 306 -10.93 0.47 17.61
N ASP A 307 -10.62 1.45 16.75
CA ASP A 307 -9.57 1.35 15.72
C ASP A 307 -8.50 2.45 15.93
N PRO A 308 -7.77 2.42 17.06
CA PRO A 308 -6.80 3.47 17.35
C PRO A 308 -5.59 3.42 16.41
N PRO A 309 -4.86 4.54 16.23
CA PRO A 309 -3.64 4.55 15.46
C PRO A 309 -2.57 3.63 16.07
N LYS A 310 -1.59 3.23 15.26
CA LYS A 310 -0.48 2.38 15.71
C LYS A 310 0.28 3.05 16.86
N PHE A 311 0.30 2.43 18.03
CA PHE A 311 1.08 2.90 19.19
C PHE A 311 2.57 2.51 19.12
N ILE A 312 2.89 1.41 18.42
CA ILE A 312 4.24 0.87 18.32
C ILE A 312 4.87 1.27 16.99
N HIS A 313 5.86 2.16 17.07
CA HIS A 313 6.60 2.68 15.92
C HIS A 313 7.94 1.94 15.71
N GLY A 314 8.33 1.05 16.63
CA GLY A 314 9.53 0.21 16.55
C GLY A 314 9.78 -0.64 17.80
N LYS A 315 10.81 -1.50 17.75
CA LYS A 315 11.14 -2.43 18.88
C LYS A 315 11.42 -1.70 20.20
N THR A 316 11.95 -0.48 20.16
CA THR A 316 12.22 0.33 21.36
C THR A 316 10.94 0.86 22.02
N SER A 317 9.89 1.12 21.25
CA SER A 317 8.58 1.57 21.75
C SER A 317 7.70 0.44 22.32
N MET A 318 8.12 -0.83 22.21
CA MET A 318 7.39 -1.95 22.83
C MET A 318 7.36 -1.83 24.36
N ARG A 319 8.42 -1.30 24.99
CA ARG A 319 8.47 -1.15 26.47
C ARG A 319 7.52 -0.09 27.01
N SER A 320 7.23 0.97 26.24
CA SER A 320 6.24 1.99 26.65
C SER A 320 4.81 1.50 26.48
N CYS A 321 4.56 0.62 25.51
CA CYS A 321 3.24 0.01 25.27
C CYS A 321 2.91 -1.12 26.28
N SER A 322 3.93 -1.81 26.82
CA SER A 322 3.75 -2.88 27.82
C SER A 322 3.70 -2.39 29.27
N ASN A 323 4.20 -1.18 29.57
CA ASN A 323 4.25 -0.62 30.92
C ASN A 323 3.02 0.22 31.30
N SER A 324 1.97 0.25 30.48
CA SER A 324 0.65 0.69 30.92
C SER A 324 -0.03 -0.43 31.72
N SER A 325 0.52 -0.72 32.90
CA SER A 325 0.08 -1.77 33.82
C SER A 325 -1.21 -1.38 34.58
N ASN A 326 -2.22 -0.90 33.87
CA ASN A 326 -3.58 -0.80 34.39
C ASN A 326 -4.56 -1.35 33.35
N PRO A 327 -4.97 -2.63 33.46
CA PRO A 327 -5.95 -3.23 32.56
C PRO A 327 -7.32 -2.53 32.60
N ALA A 328 -7.60 -1.71 33.62
CA ALA A 328 -8.79 -0.86 33.70
C ALA A 328 -8.69 0.45 32.89
N ALA A 329 -7.62 0.65 32.12
CA ALA A 329 -7.48 1.79 31.20
C ALA A 329 -7.99 1.50 29.78
N PHE A 330 -8.55 0.31 29.53
CA PHE A 330 -8.98 -0.15 28.20
C PHE A 330 -10.46 -0.58 28.13
N LEU A 331 -11.24 -0.41 29.19
CA LEU A 331 -12.70 -0.62 29.18
C LEU A 331 -13.41 0.55 29.85
#